data_AF-A0A194QYH6-F1
#
_entry.id   AF-A0A194QYH6-F1
#
_cell.length_a   1.000
_cell.length_b   1.000
_cell.length_c   1.000
_cell.angle_alpha   90.00
_cell.angle_beta   90.00
_cell.angle_gamma   90.00
#
_symmetry.space_group_name_H-M   'P 1'
#
loop_
_entity.id
_entity.type
_entity.pdbx_description
1 polymer ?
#
loop_
_entity_poly.entity_id
_entity_poly.type
_entity_poly.pdbx_seq_one_letter_code
_entity_poly.pdbx_strand_id
1 'polypeptide(L)'
;MQESRLRWYGHDKGGGPPDYVRNLALHLSLPGRRSRGRPKTWWKDVVLKDISECQVSDEDVEDRARWRKLIGKANPTNMWDTS
;
A
#
# COMPACT_ATOMS: atom_id res chain seq x y z
N MET A 1 -0.53 4.72 -10.93
CA MET A 1 -1.64 4.40 -9.99
C MET A 1 -1.12 3.73 -8.73
N GLN A 2 -0.30 2.67 -8.85
CA GLN A 2 0.36 1.95 -7.75
C GLN A 2 1.13 2.87 -6.79
N GLU A 3 2.02 3.72 -7.32
CA GLU A 3 2.78 4.66 -6.48
C GLU A 3 1.88 5.56 -5.62
N SER A 4 0.78 6.09 -6.16
CA SER A 4 -0.15 6.93 -5.40
C SER A 4 -0.79 6.17 -4.23
N ARG A 5 -1.10 4.88 -4.43
CA ARG A 5 -1.66 4.02 -3.37
C ARG A 5 -0.62 3.74 -2.28
N LEU A 6 0.63 3.47 -2.68
CA LEU A 6 1.75 3.26 -1.74
C LEU A 6 2.15 4.55 -1.00
N ARG A 7 2.06 5.72 -1.64
CA ARG A 7 2.25 7.02 -0.97
C ARG A 7 1.21 7.24 0.13
N TRP A 8 -0.05 6.91 -0.16
CA TRP A 8 -1.13 7.01 0.83
C TRP A 8 -0.93 6.01 1.97
N TYR A 9 -0.58 4.75 1.66
CA TYR A 9 -0.27 3.73 2.66
C TYR A 9 0.86 4.15 3.60
N GLY A 10 1.98 4.63 3.04
CA GLY A 10 3.10 5.10 3.84
C GLY A 10 2.78 6.33 4.69
N HIS A 11 1.90 7.21 4.21
CA HIS A 11 1.40 8.32 5.01
C HIS A 11 0.54 7.85 6.19
N ASP A 12 -0.33 6.86 5.95
CA ASP A 12 -1.26 6.29 6.94
C ASP A 12 -0.52 5.48 8.03
N LYS A 13 0.49 4.71 7.62
CA LYS A 13 1.36 3.92 8.51
C LYS A 13 2.44 4.74 9.22
N GLY A 14 3.15 5.63 8.52
CA GLY A 14 4.35 6.30 9.04
C GLY A 14 4.13 7.61 9.80
N GLY A 15 2.88 8.04 10.00
CA GLY A 15 2.57 9.37 10.53
C GLY A 15 1.91 9.41 11.92
N GLY A 16 1.71 8.29 12.60
CA GLY A 16 1.06 8.30 13.91
C GLY A 16 1.15 6.97 14.66
N PRO A 17 0.78 6.96 15.95
CA PRO A 17 0.75 5.76 16.78
C PRO A 17 -0.06 4.63 16.13
N PRO A 18 0.27 3.35 16.40
CA PRO A 18 -0.49 2.21 15.88
C PRO A 18 -1.98 2.26 16.26
N ASP A 19 -2.32 2.95 17.34
CA ASP A 19 -3.69 3.09 17.86
C ASP A 19 -4.50 4.20 17.17
N TYR A 20 -3.90 4.92 16.23
CA TYR A 20 -4.61 5.95 15.49
C TYR A 20 -5.68 5.31 14.61
N VAL A 21 -6.90 5.88 14.64
CA VAL A 21 -8.11 5.36 13.98
C VAL A 21 -7.88 4.92 12.53
N ARG A 22 -7.05 5.65 11.78
CA ARG A 22 -6.69 5.35 10.39
C ARG A 22 -5.96 4.00 10.22
N ASN A 23 -5.01 3.72 11.12
CA ASN A 23 -4.24 2.48 11.11
C ASN A 23 -5.13 1.31 11.55
N LEU A 24 -6.00 1.53 12.54
CA LEU A 24 -7.03 0.56 12.92
C LEU A 24 -7.98 0.25 11.76
N ALA A 25 -8.41 1.26 11.01
CA ALA A 25 -9.27 1.08 9.83
C ALA A 25 -8.58 0.27 8.71
N LEU A 26 -7.26 0.37 8.56
CA LEU A 26 -6.50 -0.51 7.65
C LEU A 26 -6.53 -1.98 8.08
N HIS A 27 -6.65 -2.28 9.38
CA HIS A 27 -6.66 -3.66 9.91
C HIS A 27 -8.04 -4.22 10.18
N LEU A 28 -9.07 -3.37 10.16
CA LEU A 28 -10.44 -3.76 10.41
C LEU A 28 -10.97 -4.68 9.29
N SER A 29 -11.00 -5.98 9.59
CA SER A 29 -11.74 -6.97 8.80
C SER A 29 -13.19 -6.99 9.29
N LEU A 30 -14.10 -6.40 8.51
CA LEU A 30 -15.54 -6.46 8.80
C LEU A 30 -16.11 -7.82 8.35
N PRO A 31 -16.61 -8.66 9.28
CA PRO A 31 -17.33 -9.88 8.91
C PRO A 31 -18.69 -9.52 8.30
N GLY A 32 -19.01 -10.10 7.13
CA GLY A 32 -20.30 -9.89 6.48
C GLY A 32 -20.33 -10.37 5.03
N ARG A 33 -21.48 -10.93 4.62
CA ARG A 33 -21.71 -11.35 3.22
C ARG A 33 -22.09 -10.11 2.40
N ARG A 34 -21.11 -9.52 1.70
CA ARG A 34 -21.37 -8.40 0.77
C ARG A 34 -22.17 -8.87 -0.45
N SER A 35 -23.00 -7.97 -0.98
CA SER A 35 -23.87 -8.22 -2.12
C SER A 35 -23.10 -8.63 -3.39
N ARG A 36 -23.77 -9.37 -4.27
CA ARG A 36 -23.20 -9.83 -5.55
C ARG A 36 -23.09 -8.64 -6.51
N GLY A 37 -22.00 -8.56 -7.28
CA GLY A 37 -21.83 -7.60 -8.38
C GLY A 37 -20.59 -6.70 -8.28
N ARG A 38 -20.11 -6.37 -7.07
CA ARG A 38 -18.88 -5.58 -6.88
C ARG A 38 -17.66 -6.50 -6.75
N PRO A 39 -16.48 -6.14 -7.29
CA PRO A 39 -15.23 -6.85 -7.02
C PRO A 39 -15.02 -7.08 -5.53
N LYS A 40 -14.66 -8.31 -5.18
CA LYS A 40 -14.44 -8.74 -3.79
C LYS A 40 -13.16 -8.16 -3.19
N THR A 41 -12.32 -7.52 -4.00
CA THR A 41 -11.05 -6.91 -3.63
C THR A 41 -11.25 -5.68 -2.78
N TRP A 42 -10.68 -5.69 -1.58
CA TRP A 42 -10.62 -4.53 -0.72
C TRP A 42 -9.47 -3.65 -1.18
N TRP A 43 -9.54 -2.36 -0.84
CA TRP A 43 -8.42 -1.45 -1.01
C TRP A 43 -7.13 -2.03 -0.41
N LYS A 44 -7.24 -2.63 0.79
CA LYS A 44 -6.13 -3.33 1.46
C LYS A 44 -5.52 -4.41 0.57
N ASP A 45 -6.34 -5.24 -0.07
CA ASP A 45 -5.85 -6.33 -0.93
C ASP A 45 -5.05 -5.78 -2.12
N VAL A 46 -5.50 -4.66 -2.69
CA VAL A 46 -4.81 -3.98 -3.79
C VAL A 46 -3.48 -3.39 -3.30
N VAL A 47 -3.46 -2.75 -2.13
CA VAL A 47 -2.23 -2.20 -1.55
C VAL A 47 -1.24 -3.30 -1.19
N LEU A 48 -1.69 -4.42 -0.61
CA LEU A 48 -0.82 -5.56 -0.30
C LEU A 48 -0.23 -6.18 -1.57
N LYS A 49 -1.00 -6.24 -2.66
CA LYS A 49 -0.49 -6.65 -3.97
C LYS A 49 0.59 -5.70 -4.48
N ASP A 50 0.35 -4.39 -4.40
CA ASP A 50 1.29 -3.37 -4.82
C ASP A 50 2.61 -3.41 -4.02
N ILE A 51 2.53 -3.65 -2.71
CA ILE A 51 3.67 -3.82 -1.80
C ILE A 51 4.50 -5.03 -2.23
N SER A 52 3.84 -6.17 -2.49
CA SER A 52 4.48 -7.39 -2.97
C SER A 52 5.16 -7.20 -4.34
N GLU A 53 4.48 -6.55 -5.29
CA GLU A 53 5.03 -6.25 -6.62
C GLU A 53 6.23 -5.29 -6.56
N CYS A 54 6.25 -4.35 -5.61
CA CYS A 54 7.36 -3.44 -5.39
C CYS A 54 8.48 -4.02 -4.53
N GLN A 55 8.29 -5.22 -3.96
CA GLN A 55 9.22 -5.86 -3.03
C GLN A 55 9.58 -4.93 -1.85
N VAL A 56 8.59 -4.20 -1.33
CA VAL A 56 8.75 -3.29 -0.19
C VAL A 56 8.17 -3.91 1.08
N SER A 57 8.81 -3.66 2.22
CA SER A 57 8.38 -4.09 3.56
C SER A 57 7.63 -2.96 4.27
N ASP A 58 6.82 -3.32 5.27
CA ASP A 58 6.26 -2.35 6.22
C ASP A 58 7.36 -1.61 7.00
N GLU A 59 8.53 -2.23 7.20
CA GLU A 59 9.70 -1.61 7.85
C GLU A 59 10.28 -0.48 6.98
N ASP A 60 10.20 -0.61 5.66
CA ASP A 60 10.67 0.43 4.74
C ASP A 60 9.82 1.70 4.84
N VAL A 61 8.59 1.62 5.37
CA VAL A 61 7.69 2.77 5.56
C VAL A 61 8.21 3.72 6.62
N GLU A 62 8.89 3.19 7.65
CA GLU A 62 9.45 4.00 8.74
C GLU A 62 10.54 4.94 8.23
N ASP A 63 11.39 4.46 7.30
CA ASP A 63 12.34 5.29 6.58
C ASP A 63 11.68 5.95 5.36
N ARG A 64 11.18 7.17 5.54
CA ARG A 64 10.54 7.94 4.45
C ARG A 64 11.43 8.18 3.24
N ALA A 65 12.75 8.25 3.38
CA ALA A 65 13.66 8.47 2.26
C ALA A 65 13.77 7.19 1.42
N ARG A 66 13.96 6.06 2.10
CA ARG A 66 13.98 4.72 1.48
C ARG A 66 12.64 4.37 0.86
N TRP A 67 11.52 4.63 1.55
CA TRP A 67 10.16 4.42 1.04
C TRP A 67 9.94 5.13 -0.30
N ARG A 68 10.22 6.43 -0.38
CA ARG A 68 10.05 7.21 -1.61
C ARG A 68 10.88 6.69 -2.77
N LYS A 69 12.12 6.24 -2.50
CA LYS A 69 13.01 5.68 -3.52
C LYS A 69 12.48 4.36 -4.07
N LEU A 70 11.92 3.51 -3.20
CA LEU A 70 11.40 2.20 -3.59
C LEU A 70 10.07 2.32 -4.33
N ILE A 71 9.11 3.11 -3.82
CA ILE A 71 7.81 3.28 -4.47
C ILE A 71 7.89 4.09 -5.78
N GLY A 72 8.90 4.95 -5.95
CA GLY A 72 9.12 5.66 -7.22
C GLY A 72 9.49 4.71 -8.37
N LYS A 73 10.00 3.52 -8.05
CA LYS A 73 10.25 2.44 -9.03
C LYS A 73 9.00 1.64 -9.39
N ALA A 74 7.89 1.83 -8.68
CA ALA A 74 6.62 1.14 -8.89
C ALA A 74 5.87 1.54 -10.17
N ASN A 75 6.43 2.46 -10.99
CA ASN A 75 5.92 2.66 -12.33
C ASN A 75 6.51 1.54 -13.22
N PRO A 76 5.69 0.65 -13.80
CA PRO A 76 6.18 -0.37 -14.73
C PRO A 76 6.80 0.26 -15.99
N THR A 77 6.55 1.55 -16.23
CA THR A 77 7.18 2.36 -17.28
C THR A 77 8.69 2.53 -17.08
N ASN A 78 9.27 2.12 -15.95
CA ASN A 78 10.70 2.28 -15.67
C ASN A 78 11.52 1.03 -16.03
N MET A 79 10.85 -0.08 -16.37
CA MET A 79 11.48 -1.39 -16.52
C MET A 79 12.13 -1.63 -17.90
N TRP A 80 11.90 -0.76 -18.89
CA TRP A 80 12.51 -0.89 -20.24
C TRP A 80 13.84 -0.15 -20.38
N ASP A 81 14.28 0.62 -19.38
CA ASP A 81 15.46 1.49 -19.45
C ASP A 81 16.71 0.91 -18.75
N THR A 82 16.81 -0.43 -18.75
CA THR A 82 18.03 -1.15 -18.36
C THR A 82 18.26 -2.30 -19.34
N SER A 83 18.91 -2.00 -20.46
CA SER A 83 19.62 -2.95 -21.32
C SER A 83 21.00 -2.39 -21.62
#